data_AF-K1SNN7-F1
#
_entry.id   AF-K1SNN7-F1
#
_cell.length_a   1.000
_cell.length_b   1.000
_cell.length_c   1.000
_cell.angle_alpha   90.00
_cell.angle_beta   90.00
_cell.angle_gamma   90.00
#
_symmetry.space_group_name_H-M   'P 1'
#
loop_
_entity.id
_entity.type
_entity.pdbx_description
1 polymer ?
#
loop_
_entity_poly.entity_id
_entity_poly.type
_entity_poly.pdbx_seq_one_letter_code
_entity_poly.pdbx_strand_id
1 'polypeptide(L)'
;MKAHIETSEKTAVGQKYIDFSMQTPEGETVSLSDFVSKNKYTLIDFWASWCGPCRKEMPNVVEAYKAFKDKGFGIVGVSLDENADK
;
A
#
# COMPACT_ATOMS: atom_id res chain seq x y z
N MET A 1 -24.46 1.32 -8.48
CA MET A 1 -24.43 2.53 -7.61
C MET A 1 -24.26 2.17 -6.14
N LYS A 2 -25.17 1.39 -5.53
CA LYS A 2 -25.17 1.09 -4.08
C LYS A 2 -23.86 0.47 -3.55
N ALA A 3 -23.33 -0.54 -4.24
CA ALA A 3 -22.08 -1.21 -3.86
C ALA A 3 -20.83 -0.29 -3.91
N HIS A 4 -20.83 0.75 -4.75
CA HIS A 4 -19.71 1.69 -4.82
C HIS A 4 -19.73 2.65 -3.63
N ILE A 5 -20.92 3.09 -3.23
CA ILE A 5 -21.13 3.94 -2.04
C ILE A 5 -20.69 3.19 -0.78
N GLU A 6 -21.12 1.93 -0.61
CA GLU A 6 -20.75 1.10 0.54
C GLU A 6 -19.23 0.88 0.65
N THR A 7 -18.53 0.74 -0.47
CA THR A 7 -17.06 0.62 -0.48
C THR A 7 -16.38 1.94 -0.12
N SER A 8 -16.84 3.06 -0.67
CA SER A 8 -16.31 4.39 -0.36
C SER A 8 -16.51 4.77 1.11
N GLU A 9 -17.63 4.40 1.72
CA GLU A 9 -17.87 4.63 3.15
C GLU A 9 -16.88 3.87 4.03
N LYS A 10 -16.53 2.63 3.67
CA LYS A 10 -15.59 1.79 4.42
C LYS A 10 -14.13 2.25 4.31
N THR A 11 -13.78 2.98 3.25
CA THR A 11 -12.42 3.50 3.01
C THR A 11 -12.30 5.00 3.24
N ALA A 12 -13.35 5.64 3.78
CA ALA A 12 -13.37 7.06 4.06
C ALA A 12 -12.36 7.47 5.15
N VAL A 13 -11.98 8.75 5.16
CA VAL A 13 -11.09 9.34 6.16
C VAL A 13 -11.67 9.15 7.57
N GLY A 14 -10.83 8.71 8.50
CA GLY A 14 -11.19 8.44 9.89
C GLY A 14 -11.75 7.04 10.14
N GLN A 15 -12.03 6.26 9.08
CA GLN A 15 -12.34 4.84 9.24
C GLN A 15 -11.08 4.04 9.54
N LYS A 16 -11.26 2.92 10.24
CA LYS A 16 -10.18 1.95 10.39
C LYS A 16 -9.83 1.37 9.03
N TYR A 17 -8.54 1.16 8.80
CA TYR A 17 -8.08 0.43 7.63
C TYR A 17 -8.65 -1.00 7.64
N ILE A 18 -8.79 -1.57 6.45
CA ILE A 18 -9.20 -2.97 6.27
C ILE A 18 -7.92 -3.79 6.19
N ASP A 19 -7.76 -4.75 7.10
CA ASP A 19 -6.63 -5.67 7.05
C ASP A 19 -6.83 -6.70 5.95
N PHE A 20 -5.74 -7.06 5.27
CA PHE A 20 -5.71 -8.08 4.24
C PHE A 20 -4.35 -8.78 4.25
N SER A 21 -4.33 -9.99 3.69
CA SER A 21 -3.11 -10.78 3.55
C SER A 21 -2.82 -11.05 2.09
N MET A 22 -1.56 -10.95 1.70
CA MET A 22 -1.08 -11.27 0.37
C MET A 22 0.23 -12.05 0.46
N GLN A 23 0.56 -12.76 -0.60
CA GLN A 23 1.87 -13.36 -0.76
C GLN A 23 2.86 -12.30 -1.24
N THR A 24 4.05 -12.30 -0.65
CA THR A 24 5.18 -11.54 -1.16
C THR A 24 5.78 -12.25 -2.38
N PRO A 25 6.65 -11.58 -3.15
CA PRO A 25 7.39 -12.21 -4.25
C PRO A 25 8.21 -13.43 -3.80
N GLU A 26 8.60 -13.49 -2.53
CA GLU A 26 9.32 -14.61 -1.92
C GLU A 26 8.40 -15.78 -1.52
N GLY A 27 7.09 -15.65 -1.72
CA GLY A 27 6.08 -16.66 -1.38
C GLY A 27 5.64 -16.64 0.08
N GLU A 28 6.11 -15.68 0.88
CA GLU A 28 5.68 -15.53 2.27
C GLU A 28 4.31 -14.86 2.34
N THR A 29 3.41 -15.36 3.18
CA THR A 29 2.12 -14.69 3.41
C THR A 29 2.31 -13.63 4.49
N VAL A 30 2.05 -12.37 4.16
CA VAL A 30 2.14 -11.23 5.07
C VAL A 30 0.80 -10.53 5.18
N SER A 31 0.48 -10.00 6.37
CA SER A 31 -0.70 -9.16 6.57
C SER A 31 -0.32 -7.68 6.56
N LEU A 32 -1.25 -6.80 6.18
CA LEU A 32 -1.03 -5.36 6.24
C LEU A 32 -0.78 -4.89 7.69
N SER A 33 -1.49 -5.48 8.67
CA SER A 33 -1.31 -5.17 10.08
C SER A 33 0.09 -5.45 10.61
N ASP A 34 0.82 -6.43 10.05
CA ASP A 34 2.23 -6.69 10.39
C ASP A 34 3.15 -5.52 10.06
N PHE A 35 2.82 -4.72 9.04
CA PHE A 35 3.59 -3.54 8.65
C PHE A 35 3.10 -2.28 9.37
N VAL A 36 1.78 -2.11 9.45
CA VAL A 36 1.19 -0.95 10.12
C VAL A 36 1.54 -0.92 11.61
N SER A 37 1.65 -2.08 12.27
CA SER A 37 2.04 -2.16 13.69
C SER A 37 3.49 -1.76 13.97
N LYS A 38 4.37 -1.86 12.97
CA LYS A 38 5.82 -1.54 13.10
C LYS A 38 6.13 -0.08 12.83
N ASN A 39 5.21 0.67 12.23
CA ASN A 39 5.42 2.05 11.80
C ASN A 39 4.41 2.99 12.48
N LYS A 40 4.82 4.22 12.78
CA LYS A 40 3.92 5.26 13.31
C LYS A 40 2.97 5.77 12.21
N TYR A 41 3.48 5.85 10.99
CA TYR A 41 2.74 6.24 9.80
C TYR A 41 3.07 5.25 8.69
N THR A 42 2.04 4.78 7.97
CA THR A 42 2.24 3.87 6.83
C THR A 42 1.54 4.45 5.61
N LEU A 43 2.29 4.64 4.52
CA LEU A 43 1.73 4.89 3.19
C LEU A 43 1.47 3.54 2.52
N ILE A 44 0.25 3.34 2.03
CA ILE A 44 -0.09 2.19 1.19
C ILE A 44 -0.16 2.68 -0.25
N ASP A 45 0.71 2.14 -1.10
CA ASP A 45 0.82 2.50 -2.51
C ASP A 45 0.35 1.34 -3.38
N PHE A 46 -0.84 1.48 -3.97
CA PHE A 46 -1.37 0.51 -4.93
C PHE A 46 -0.86 0.86 -6.31
N TRP A 47 -0.02 0.01 -6.88
CA TRP A 47 0.66 0.26 -8.14
C TRP A 47 0.65 -0.97 -9.04
N ALA A 48 1.09 -0.80 -10.29
CA ALA A 48 1.30 -1.91 -11.21
C ALA A 48 2.36 -1.58 -12.25
N SER A 49 2.97 -2.59 -12.85
CA SER A 49 3.99 -2.46 -13.91
C SER A 49 3.51 -1.65 -15.11
N TRP A 50 2.20 -1.76 -15.41
CA TRP A 50 1.48 -1.07 -16.47
C TRP A 50 0.94 0.31 -16.05
N CYS A 51 1.01 0.68 -14.77
CA CYS A 51 0.60 2.00 -14.30
C CYS A 51 1.71 3.05 -14.53
N GLY A 52 1.71 3.64 -15.73
CA GLY A 52 2.66 4.70 -16.10
C GLY A 52 2.74 5.87 -15.09
N PRO A 53 1.61 6.47 -14.67
CA PRO A 53 1.62 7.53 -13.65
C PRO A 53 2.21 7.08 -12.30
N CYS A 54 1.84 5.88 -11.82
CA CYS A 54 2.37 5.34 -10.55
C CYS A 54 3.91 5.24 -10.60
N ARG A 55 4.46 4.72 -11.71
CA ARG A 55 5.91 4.59 -11.91
C ARG A 55 6.63 5.95 -11.95
N LYS A 56 5.96 6.98 -12.48
CA LYS A 56 6.51 8.34 -12.50
C LYS A 56 6.55 8.96 -11.09
N GLU A 57 5.67 8.55 -10.19
CA GLU A 57 5.62 9.01 -8.80
C GLU A 57 6.56 8.24 -7.86
N MET A 58 7.02 7.04 -8.24
CA MET A 58 7.94 6.24 -7.42
C MET A 58 9.19 7.00 -6.92
N PRO A 59 9.86 7.88 -7.70
CA PRO A 59 10.97 8.69 -7.20
C PRO A 59 10.58 9.56 -6.00
N ASN A 60 9.41 10.20 -6.03
CA ASN A 60 8.90 11.03 -4.94
C ASN A 60 8.62 10.18 -3.70
N VAL A 61 8.06 8.99 -3.89
CA VAL A 61 7.80 8.01 -2.81
C VAL A 61 9.12 7.59 -2.13
N VAL A 62 10.17 7.33 -2.92
CA VAL A 62 11.51 7.00 -2.42
C VAL A 62 12.13 8.17 -1.65
N GLU A 63 11.99 9.40 -2.15
CA GLU A 63 12.47 10.60 -1.45
C GLU A 63 11.75 10.82 -0.11
N ALA A 64 10.42 10.66 -0.09
CA ALA A 64 9.63 10.73 1.13
C ALA A 64 10.07 9.67 2.14
N TYR A 65 10.30 8.42 1.70
CA TYR A 65 10.83 7.38 2.59
C TYR A 65 12.16 7.79 3.21
N LYS A 66 13.12 8.25 2.41
CA LYS A 66 14.44 8.67 2.90
C LYS A 66 14.33 9.81 3.91
N ALA A 67 13.42 10.76 3.71
CA ALA A 67 13.24 11.91 4.59
C ALA A 67 12.53 11.58 5.92
N PHE A 68 11.69 10.54 5.93
CA PHE A 68 10.77 10.28 7.06
C PHE A 68 10.90 8.91 7.72
N LYS A 69 11.68 7.96 7.18
CA LYS A 69 11.83 6.61 7.76
C LYS A 69 12.23 6.62 9.24
N ASP A 70 13.18 7.49 9.60
CA ASP A 70 13.70 7.59 10.97
C ASP A 70 12.72 8.30 11.92
N LYS A 71 11.62 8.84 11.38
CA LYS A 71 10.49 9.45 12.11
C LYS A 71 9.31 8.48 12.23
N GLY A 72 9.52 7.20 11.90
CA GLY A 72 8.51 6.15 11.97
C GLY A 72 7.57 6.08 10.76
N PHE A 73 8.01 6.57 9.59
CA PHE A 73 7.27 6.44 8.34
C PHE A 73 7.66 5.17 7.58
N GLY A 74 6.68 4.32 7.29
CA GLY A 74 6.82 3.13 6.47
C GLY A 74 6.01 3.23 5.17
N ILE A 75 6.34 2.37 4.22
CA ILE A 75 5.65 2.27 2.93
C ILE A 75 5.37 0.80 2.65
N VAL A 76 4.15 0.49 2.23
CA VAL A 76 3.73 -0.82 1.74
C VAL A 76 3.27 -0.66 0.29
N GLY A 77 4.01 -1.26 -0.64
CA GLY A 77 3.62 -1.32 -2.04
C GLY A 77 2.77 -2.56 -2.31
N VAL A 78 1.56 -2.37 -2.84
CA VAL A 78 0.65 -3.45 -3.22
C VAL A 78 0.61 -3.51 -4.74
N SER A 79 1.12 -4.59 -5.31
CA SER A 79 1.05 -4.82 -6.76
C SER A 79 -0.35 -5.26 -7.18
N LEU A 80 -0.85 -4.67 -8.26
CA LEU A 80 -2.07 -5.06 -8.96
C LEU A 80 -1.78 -5.82 -10.26
N ASP A 81 -0.52 -6.25 -10.47
CA ASP A 81 -0.15 -7.09 -11.58
C ASP A 81 -0.79 -8.49 -11.47
N GLU A 82 -1.28 -9.01 -12.60
CA GLU A 82 -1.96 -10.31 -12.65
C GLU A 82 -0.98 -11.50 -12.59
N ASN A 83 0.32 -11.25 -12.75
CA ASN A 83 1.36 -12.27 -12.68
C ASN A 83 2.33 -11.92 -11.57
N ALA A 84 2.60 -12.87 -10.66
CA ALA A 84 3.53 -12.67 -9.54
C ALA A 84 4.97 -12.32 -9.97
N ASP A 85 5.34 -12.65 -11.21
CA ASP A 85 6.65 -12.35 -11.80
C ASP A 85 6.76 -10.94 -12.40
N LYS A 86 5.69 -10.13 -12.37
CA LYS A 86 5.61 -8.84 -13.09
C LYS A 86 5.20 -7.67 -12.21
#